data_AF-M7Y923-F1
#
_entry.id   AF-M7Y923-F1
#
_cell.length_a   1.000
_cell.length_b   1.000
_cell.length_c   1.000
_cell.angle_alpha   90.00
_cell.angle_beta   90.00
_cell.angle_gamma   90.00
#
_symmetry.space_group_name_H-M   'P 1'
#
loop_
_entity.id
_entity.type
_entity.pdbx_description
1 polymer ?
#
loop_
_entity_poly.entity_id
_entity_poly.type
_entity_poly.pdbx_seq_one_letter_code
_entity_poly.pdbx_strand_id
1 'polypeptide(L)'
;MDGRAVLVAWNEGRLYAVMTVDGGSVTTNSITRHQVVPGAFEGVFQSGYGVGGGPRVSLVMEIDTETGKIKKGTFITARLTDGNTNALLVPQIGFSNGRIVLRAVAAAWPPGAGTSYVRFPNISDADRIEDAFWLRYEMELDFSRISKADLLQSTF
;
A
#
# COMPACT_ATOMS: atom_id res chain seq x y z
N MET A 1 -5.52 5.37 -16.09
CA MET A 1 -4.79 4.66 -15.03
C MET A 1 -3.47 4.23 -15.64
N ASP A 2 -2.37 4.91 -15.32
CA ASP A 2 -1.04 4.35 -15.53
C ASP A 2 -0.70 3.54 -14.27
N GLY A 3 -0.43 2.25 -14.46
CA GLY A 3 -0.07 1.31 -13.42
C GLY A 3 1.34 0.85 -13.70
N ARG A 4 2.31 1.31 -12.90
CA ARG A 4 3.69 0.83 -13.04
C ARG A 4 3.97 -0.20 -11.96
N ALA A 5 4.31 -1.40 -12.36
CA ALA A 5 4.93 -2.37 -11.46
C ALA A 5 6.30 -1.81 -11.07
N VAL A 6 6.44 -1.46 -9.79
CA VAL A 6 7.68 -0.92 -9.25
C VAL A 6 8.53 -2.05 -8.69
N LEU A 7 7.90 -3.11 -8.16
CA LEU A 7 8.57 -4.25 -7.53
C LEU A 7 7.81 -5.55 -7.75
N VAL A 8 8.57 -6.65 -7.83
CA VAL A 8 8.07 -8.02 -7.79
C VAL A 8 8.91 -8.80 -6.80
N ALA A 9 8.29 -9.61 -5.95
CA ALA A 9 8.98 -10.45 -4.99
C ALA A 9 8.35 -11.84 -4.92
N TRP A 10 9.18 -12.86 -4.73
CA TRP A 10 8.77 -14.24 -4.57
C TRP A 10 9.04 -14.70 -3.14
N ASN A 11 8.05 -15.31 -2.50
CA ASN A 11 8.23 -15.89 -1.17
C ASN A 11 7.39 -17.16 -1.03
N GLU A 12 8.04 -18.27 -0.68
CA GLU A 12 7.38 -19.55 -0.36
C GLU A 12 6.32 -20.00 -1.38
N GLY A 13 6.63 -19.84 -2.68
CA GLY A 13 5.72 -20.24 -3.77
C GLY A 13 4.65 -19.21 -4.12
N ARG A 14 4.66 -18.02 -3.49
CA ARG A 14 3.71 -16.94 -3.75
C ARG A 14 4.42 -15.76 -4.43
N LEU A 15 3.76 -15.20 -5.43
CA LEU A 15 4.24 -14.04 -6.17
C LEU A 15 3.56 -12.77 -5.63
N TYR A 16 4.36 -11.81 -5.19
CA TYR A 16 3.90 -10.52 -4.73
C TYR A 16 4.38 -9.42 -5.67
N ALA A 17 3.59 -8.38 -5.81
CA ALA A 17 3.94 -7.21 -6.58
C ALA A 17 3.49 -5.93 -5.89
N VAL A 18 4.24 -4.86 -6.14
CA VAL A 18 3.87 -3.50 -5.77
C VAL A 18 3.71 -2.70 -7.04
N MET A 19 2.55 -2.09 -7.20
CA MET A 19 2.27 -1.15 -8.28
C MET A 19 1.98 0.24 -7.74
N THR A 20 2.34 1.26 -8.50
CA THR A 20 1.81 2.61 -8.28
C THR A 20 0.66 2.86 -9.23
N VAL A 21 -0.44 3.40 -8.72
CA VAL A 21 -1.67 3.68 -9.47
C VAL A 21 -1.95 5.18 -9.42
N ASP A 22 -2.20 5.79 -10.58
CA ASP A 22 -2.67 7.18 -10.70
C ASP A 22 -4.06 7.29 -11.37
N GLY A 23 -4.71 8.44 -11.13
CA GLY A 23 -6.00 8.81 -11.74
C GLY A 23 -7.21 8.18 -11.04
N GLY A 24 -8.12 9.02 -10.53
CA GLY A 24 -9.25 8.66 -9.67
C GLY A 24 -9.98 7.38 -10.07
N SER A 25 -9.89 6.34 -9.23
CA SER A 25 -10.63 5.10 -9.38
C SER A 25 -12.06 5.27 -8.88
N VAL A 26 -12.86 5.98 -9.66
CA VAL A 26 -14.33 5.93 -9.59
C VAL A 26 -14.97 5.39 -10.87
N THR A 27 -14.17 5.06 -11.90
CA THR A 27 -14.67 4.62 -13.21
C THR A 27 -14.30 3.19 -13.55
N THR A 28 -15.20 2.54 -14.28
CA THR A 28 -15.31 1.13 -14.67
C THR A 28 -14.13 0.47 -15.40
N ASN A 29 -13.01 1.18 -15.62
CA ASN A 29 -11.81 0.74 -16.35
C ASN A 29 -10.55 0.61 -15.46
N SER A 30 -10.72 0.48 -14.15
CA SER A 30 -9.62 0.30 -13.19
C SER A 30 -9.05 -1.12 -13.25
N ILE A 31 -7.76 -1.29 -12.92
CA ILE A 31 -7.09 -2.61 -12.77
C ILE A 31 -7.92 -3.57 -11.90
N THR A 32 -8.65 -3.01 -10.93
CA THR A 32 -9.54 -3.72 -10.00
C THR A 32 -10.75 -4.41 -10.65
N ARG A 33 -11.04 -4.20 -11.95
CA ARG A 33 -12.22 -4.80 -12.60
C ARG A 33 -11.92 -5.84 -13.68
N HIS A 34 -10.73 -5.83 -14.30
CA HIS A 34 -10.43 -6.69 -15.45
C HIS A 34 -9.29 -7.71 -15.23
N GLN A 35 -8.49 -7.58 -14.17
CA GLN A 35 -7.34 -8.46 -13.90
C GLN A 35 -7.32 -8.97 -12.45
N VAL A 36 -8.50 -9.23 -11.87
CA VAL A 36 -8.63 -9.65 -10.47
C VAL A 36 -9.53 -10.88 -10.33
N VAL A 37 -9.23 -11.72 -9.36
CA VAL A 37 -10.13 -12.79 -8.91
C VAL A 37 -11.29 -12.15 -8.12
N PRO A 38 -12.53 -12.68 -8.19
CA PRO A 38 -13.63 -12.22 -7.35
C PRO A 38 -13.22 -12.19 -5.86
N GLY A 39 -13.53 -11.08 -5.17
CA GLY A 39 -13.20 -10.92 -3.75
C GLY A 39 -11.75 -10.55 -3.43
N ALA A 40 -10.89 -10.30 -4.43
CA ALA A 40 -9.46 -9.98 -4.22
C ALA A 40 -9.19 -8.76 -3.29
N PHE A 41 -10.18 -7.89 -3.08
CA PHE A 41 -10.10 -6.71 -2.21
C PHE A 41 -11.08 -6.77 -1.03
N GLU A 42 -11.66 -7.93 -0.74
CA GLU A 42 -12.55 -8.10 0.42
C GLU A 42 -11.74 -8.43 1.68
N GLY A 43 -12.11 -7.80 2.80
CA GLY A 43 -11.46 -8.03 4.10
C GLY A 43 -9.99 -7.59 4.17
N VAL A 44 -9.57 -6.69 3.27
CA VAL A 44 -8.21 -6.12 3.23
C VAL A 44 -8.16 -4.76 3.93
N PHE A 45 -6.95 -4.32 4.29
CA PHE A 45 -6.69 -3.09 5.03
C PHE A 45 -7.31 -1.85 4.38
N GLN A 46 -7.13 -1.69 3.06
CA GLN A 46 -7.82 -0.70 2.25
C GLN A 46 -8.20 -1.31 0.90
N SER A 47 -9.50 -1.52 0.68
CA SER A 47 -10.05 -2.04 -0.59
C SER A 47 -10.06 -0.99 -1.72
N GLY A 48 -9.84 0.28 -1.37
CA GLY A 48 -9.77 1.40 -2.29
C GLY A 48 -9.06 2.59 -1.64
N TYR A 49 -8.77 3.61 -2.45
CA TYR A 49 -7.97 4.76 -2.03
C TYR A 49 -8.76 6.07 -1.94
N GLY A 50 -10.09 6.05 -2.05
CA GLY A 50 -10.93 7.23 -1.78
C GLY A 50 -10.74 8.42 -2.74
N VAL A 51 -11.14 9.60 -2.28
CA VAL A 51 -11.12 10.85 -3.07
C VAL A 51 -9.84 11.63 -2.78
N GLY A 52 -9.21 12.12 -3.84
CA GLY A 52 -7.98 12.91 -3.80
C GLY A 52 -7.47 13.12 -5.23
N GLY A 53 -6.99 14.32 -5.54
CA GLY A 53 -6.62 14.69 -6.91
C GLY A 53 -5.36 13.96 -7.41
N GLY A 54 -5.54 12.99 -8.31
CA GLY A 54 -4.44 12.33 -9.04
C GLY A 54 -3.27 11.73 -8.24
N PRO A 55 -3.41 11.27 -6.98
CA PRO A 55 -2.26 10.78 -6.23
C PRO A 55 -1.77 9.46 -6.81
N ARG A 56 -0.44 9.33 -6.91
CA ARG A 56 0.25 8.07 -7.19
C ARG A 56 0.26 7.23 -5.90
N VAL A 57 -0.73 6.36 -5.74
CA VAL A 57 -0.88 5.49 -4.56
C VAL A 57 -0.26 4.11 -4.78
N SER A 58 0.20 3.45 -3.73
CA SER A 58 0.69 2.08 -3.83
C SER A 58 -0.42 1.04 -3.65
N LEU A 59 -0.42 0.05 -4.54
CA LEU A 59 -1.16 -1.20 -4.46
C LEU A 59 -0.16 -2.32 -4.20
N VAL A 60 -0.31 -3.02 -3.08
CA VAL A 60 0.46 -4.23 -2.74
C VAL A 60 -0.44 -5.42 -2.93
N MET A 61 0.02 -6.43 -3.66
CA MET A 61 -0.83 -7.54 -4.08
C MET A 61 -0.08 -8.86 -4.20
N GLU A 62 -0.80 -9.95 -4.04
CA GLU A 62 -0.43 -11.29 -4.48
C GLU A 62 -1.02 -11.54 -5.87
N ILE A 63 -0.18 -12.05 -6.77
CA ILE A 63 -0.54 -12.48 -8.11
C ILE A 63 -0.70 -14.00 -8.11
N ASP A 64 -1.81 -14.45 -8.68
CA ASP A 64 -2.04 -15.84 -9.03
C ASP A 64 -1.06 -16.25 -10.14
N THR A 65 -0.18 -17.21 -9.85
CA THR A 65 0.92 -17.56 -10.77
C THR A 65 0.47 -18.36 -11.99
N GLU A 66 -0.73 -18.93 -11.96
CA GLU A 66 -1.28 -19.70 -13.08
C GLU A 66 -2.00 -18.78 -14.07
N THR A 67 -2.72 -17.79 -13.55
CA THR A 67 -3.61 -16.93 -14.34
C THR A 67 -3.08 -15.52 -14.55
N GLY A 68 -2.06 -15.11 -13.79
CA GLY A 68 -1.51 -13.74 -13.78
C GLY A 68 -2.44 -12.69 -13.16
N LYS A 69 -3.60 -13.10 -12.62
CA LYS A 69 -4.58 -12.19 -12.02
C LYS A 69 -4.19 -11.82 -10.59
N ILE A 70 -4.66 -10.68 -10.12
CA ILE A 70 -4.57 -10.31 -8.71
C ILE A 70 -5.44 -11.27 -7.91
N LYS A 71 -4.79 -12.07 -7.05
CA LYS A 71 -5.44 -13.03 -6.17
C LYS A 71 -5.96 -12.34 -4.91
N LYS A 72 -5.14 -11.48 -4.31
CA LYS A 72 -5.52 -10.62 -3.18
C LYS A 72 -4.64 -9.37 -3.14
N GLY A 73 -5.16 -8.24 -2.68
CA GLY A 73 -4.34 -7.04 -2.55
C GLY A 73 -4.98 -5.93 -1.74
N THR A 74 -4.16 -4.95 -1.34
CA THR A 74 -4.60 -3.78 -0.60
C THR A 74 -3.92 -2.53 -1.13
N PHE A 75 -4.64 -1.42 -1.06
CA PHE A 75 -4.03 -0.10 -1.18
C PHE A 75 -3.31 0.28 0.12
N ILE A 76 -2.30 1.12 -0.01
CA ILE A 76 -1.69 1.82 1.12
C ILE A 76 -1.51 3.26 0.70
N THR A 77 -2.12 4.17 1.46
CA THR A 77 -2.22 5.59 1.09
C THR A 77 -1.86 6.49 2.27
N ALA A 78 -1.29 7.66 2.00
CA ALA A 78 -1.27 8.74 2.98
C ALA A 78 -2.55 9.58 2.87
N ARG A 79 -2.83 10.42 3.86
CA ARG A 79 -3.88 11.45 3.77
C ARG A 79 -3.35 12.83 4.15
N LEU A 80 -3.92 13.85 3.51
CA LEU A 80 -3.79 15.24 3.90
C LEU A 80 -4.57 15.52 5.21
N THR A 81 -4.40 16.72 5.76
CA THR A 81 -5.10 17.14 6.99
C THR A 81 -6.61 17.21 6.81
N ASP A 82 -7.07 17.56 5.60
CA ASP A 82 -8.48 17.59 5.21
C ASP A 82 -9.08 16.19 4.96
N GLY A 83 -8.28 15.12 5.09
CA GLY A 83 -8.69 13.74 4.87
C GLY A 83 -8.61 13.25 3.42
N ASN A 84 -8.23 14.11 2.47
CA ASN A 84 -8.04 13.72 1.08
C ASN A 84 -6.83 12.80 0.93
N THR A 85 -6.92 11.87 -0.01
CA THR A 85 -5.84 10.90 -0.29
C THR A 85 -4.62 11.58 -0.89
N ASN A 86 -3.44 11.17 -0.42
CA ASN A 86 -2.15 11.58 -0.94
C ASN A 86 -1.23 10.35 -1.16
N ALA A 87 -0.15 10.58 -1.90
CA ALA A 87 0.82 9.56 -2.27
C ALA A 87 1.53 8.95 -1.05
N LEU A 88 1.59 7.62 -1.07
CA LEU A 88 2.47 6.80 -0.26
C LEU A 88 3.05 5.77 -1.23
N LEU A 89 4.38 5.75 -1.31
CA LEU A 89 5.13 4.87 -2.19
C LEU A 89 5.75 3.74 -1.38
N VAL A 90 5.78 2.55 -1.96
CA VAL A 90 6.42 1.37 -1.37
C VAL A 90 7.59 0.94 -2.26
N PRO A 91 8.80 1.49 -2.05
CA PRO A 91 9.98 1.17 -2.86
C PRO A 91 10.71 -0.11 -2.44
N GLN A 92 10.37 -0.75 -1.32
CA GLN A 92 10.91 -2.07 -0.97
C GLN A 92 9.84 -2.96 -0.35
N ILE A 93 9.87 -4.24 -0.75
CA ILE A 93 9.08 -5.33 -0.17
C ILE A 93 10.03 -6.47 0.23
N GLY A 94 9.76 -7.08 1.37
CA GLY A 94 10.45 -8.25 1.88
C GLY A 94 9.52 -9.08 2.76
N PHE A 95 10.07 -10.12 3.39
CA PHE A 95 9.29 -11.04 4.21
C PHE A 95 10.07 -11.37 5.48
N SER A 96 9.37 -11.45 6.61
CA SER A 96 9.97 -11.81 7.90
C SER A 96 8.91 -12.38 8.82
N ASN A 97 9.21 -13.49 9.49
CA ASN A 97 8.32 -14.11 10.50
C ASN A 97 6.88 -14.32 10.02
N GLY A 98 6.71 -14.80 8.78
CA GLY A 98 5.38 -15.02 8.19
C GLY A 98 4.59 -13.74 7.89
N ARG A 99 5.26 -12.59 7.74
CA ARG A 99 4.64 -11.31 7.39
C ARG A 99 5.30 -10.66 6.19
N ILE A 100 4.53 -9.84 5.50
CA ILE A 100 5.03 -8.93 4.47
C ILE A 100 5.67 -7.73 5.18
N VAL A 101 6.91 -7.42 4.83
CA VAL A 101 7.63 -6.24 5.32
C VAL A 101 7.72 -5.24 4.20
N LEU A 102 7.20 -4.03 4.41
CA LEU A 102 7.23 -2.95 3.44
C LEU A 102 8.09 -1.81 3.99
N ARG A 103 8.98 -1.26 3.16
CA ARG A 103 9.50 0.09 3.41
C ARG A 103 8.73 1.07 2.55
N ALA A 104 8.23 2.12 3.18
CA ALA A 104 7.35 3.09 2.54
C ALA A 104 7.83 4.52 2.78
N VAL A 105 7.47 5.39 1.85
CA VAL A 105 7.73 6.84 1.90
C VAL A 105 6.42 7.57 1.67
N ALA A 106 6.06 8.46 2.58
CA ALA A 106 4.80 9.19 2.54
C ALA A 106 5.04 10.71 2.58
N ALA A 107 4.51 11.43 1.58
CA ALA A 107 4.59 12.89 1.52
C ALA A 107 3.57 13.58 2.45
N ALA A 108 2.61 12.83 2.99
CA ALA A 108 1.63 13.30 3.97
C ALA A 108 1.41 12.26 5.05
N TRP A 109 0.39 12.45 5.89
CA TRP A 109 0.16 11.63 7.07
C TRP A 109 -0.08 10.17 6.68
N PRO A 110 0.80 9.23 7.07
CA PRO A 110 0.66 7.81 6.77
C PRO A 110 -0.31 7.13 7.76
N PRO A 111 -0.78 5.91 7.45
CA PRO A 111 -1.52 5.11 8.40
C PRO A 111 -0.60 4.51 9.47
N GLY A 112 -1.15 4.31 10.67
CA GLY A 112 -0.57 3.47 11.70
C GLY A 112 -0.93 1.98 11.53
N ALA A 113 -0.62 1.18 12.55
CA ALA A 113 -1.05 -0.21 12.62
C ALA A 113 -2.58 -0.33 12.85
N GLY A 114 -3.19 -1.38 12.31
CA GLY A 114 -4.63 -1.62 12.39
C GLY A 114 -5.20 -2.33 11.16
N THR A 115 -6.52 -2.47 11.12
CA THR A 115 -7.28 -3.11 10.04
C THR A 115 -7.85 -2.14 9.01
N SER A 116 -7.67 -0.83 9.23
CA SER A 116 -8.09 0.22 8.29
C SER A 116 -7.23 1.47 8.48
N TYR A 117 -7.35 2.43 7.57
CA TYR A 117 -6.62 3.69 7.69
C TYR A 117 -7.03 4.42 8.97
N VAL A 118 -6.08 4.55 9.88
CA VAL A 118 -6.08 5.51 10.99
C VAL A 118 -4.72 6.20 10.91
N ARG A 119 -4.70 7.54 10.99
CA ARG A 119 -3.45 8.31 10.95
C ARG A 119 -2.48 7.75 11.99
N PHE A 120 -1.21 7.59 11.61
CA PHE A 120 -0.15 7.17 12.52
C PHE A 120 -0.15 8.12 13.75
N PRO A 121 -0.27 7.61 14.97
CA PRO A 121 -0.41 8.44 16.16
C PRO A 121 0.93 9.09 16.55
N ASN A 122 0.86 10.27 17.19
CA ASN A 122 2.00 10.93 17.84
C ASN A 122 3.20 11.23 16.91
N ILE A 123 2.94 11.53 15.64
CA ILE A 123 3.94 12.07 14.70
C ILE A 123 3.59 13.51 14.33
N SER A 124 4.60 14.25 13.91
CA SER A 124 4.54 15.66 13.53
C SER A 124 5.39 15.93 12.30
N ASP A 125 5.34 17.14 11.73
CA ASP A 125 6.21 17.47 10.59
C ASP A 125 7.70 17.45 10.94
N ALA A 126 8.08 17.55 12.21
CA ALA A 126 9.47 17.43 12.66
C ALA A 126 10.05 16.01 12.51
N ASP A 127 9.17 15.02 12.35
CA ASP A 127 9.54 13.61 12.17
C ASP A 127 9.85 13.25 10.71
N ARG A 128 9.77 14.22 9.80
CA ARG A 128 10.07 14.04 8.38
C ARG A 128 11.57 14.06 8.13
N ILE A 129 12.00 13.25 7.18
CA ILE A 129 13.36 13.24 6.63
C ILE A 129 13.22 13.55 5.14
N GLU A 130 13.87 14.61 4.67
CA GLU A 130 13.74 15.10 3.28
C GLU A 130 12.26 15.32 2.91
N ASP A 131 11.52 16.02 3.79
CA ASP A 131 10.10 16.37 3.65
C ASP A 131 9.11 15.18 3.59
N ALA A 132 9.55 13.96 3.87
CA ALA A 132 8.70 12.76 3.88
C ALA A 132 8.79 11.95 5.18
N PHE A 133 7.72 11.20 5.48
CA PHE A 133 7.76 10.16 6.51
C PHE A 133 8.30 8.87 5.91
N TRP A 134 9.33 8.32 6.55
CA TRP A 134 9.93 7.04 6.18
C TRP A 134 9.43 5.97 7.13
N LEU A 135 8.87 4.89 6.60
CA LEU A 135 8.13 3.92 7.40
C LEU A 135 8.60 2.49 7.12
N ARG A 136 8.50 1.66 8.14
CA ARG A 136 8.50 0.20 8.02
C ARG A 136 7.15 -0.34 8.47
N TYR A 137 6.49 -1.09 7.60
CA TYR A 137 5.27 -1.81 7.92
C TYR A 137 5.51 -3.30 7.97
N GLU A 138 4.85 -3.97 8.92
CA GLU A 138 4.64 -5.41 8.89
C GLU A 138 3.15 -5.69 8.65
N MET A 139 2.83 -6.30 7.52
CA MET A 139 1.47 -6.59 7.09
C MET A 139 1.23 -8.11 7.06
N GLU A 140 0.02 -8.52 7.42
CA GLU A 140 -0.37 -9.94 7.34
C GLU A 140 -0.38 -10.41 5.88
N LEU A 141 -0.11 -11.69 5.66
CA LEU A 141 -0.04 -12.28 4.32
C LEU A 141 -1.38 -12.30 3.56
N ASP A 142 -2.48 -12.04 4.26
CA ASP A 142 -3.83 -11.91 3.70
C ASP A 142 -4.26 -10.46 3.48
N PHE A 143 -3.34 -9.51 3.71
CA PHE A 143 -3.51 -8.07 3.57
C PHE A 143 -4.58 -7.44 4.47
N SER A 144 -5.09 -8.16 5.47
CA SER A 144 -6.19 -7.70 6.33
C SER A 144 -5.82 -6.58 7.28
N ARG A 145 -4.55 -6.50 7.68
CA ARG A 145 -4.06 -5.50 8.64
C ARG A 145 -2.58 -5.20 8.50
N ILE A 146 -2.22 -3.99 8.89
CA ILE A 146 -0.87 -3.61 9.28
C ILE A 146 -0.73 -4.01 10.75
N SER A 147 0.06 -5.04 11.02
CA SER A 147 0.32 -5.53 12.38
C SER A 147 1.31 -4.64 13.15
N LYS A 148 2.24 -4.00 12.43
CA LYS A 148 3.22 -3.08 13.00
C LYS A 148 3.52 -1.95 12.02
N ALA A 149 3.67 -0.74 12.56
CA ALA A 149 4.07 0.44 11.82
C ALA A 149 5.15 1.16 12.64
N ASP A 150 6.34 1.30 12.07
CA ASP A 150 7.47 1.98 12.68
C ASP A 150 7.87 3.18 11.82
N LEU A 151 8.08 4.34 12.45
CA LEU A 151 8.74 5.47 11.80
C LEU A 151 10.26 5.22 11.78
N LEU A 152 10.89 5.40 10.64
CA LEU A 152 12.32 5.26 10.45
C LEU A 152 13.02 6.60 10.69
N GLN A 153 14.19 6.53 11.33
CA GLN A 153 15.04 7.68 11.66
C GLN A 153 16.12 7.93 10.60
N SER A 154 16.08 7.19 9.48
CA SER A 154 16.98 7.34 8.34
C SER A 154 16.31 6.89 7.05
N THR A 155 16.86 7.34 5.92
CA THR A 155 16.53 6.81 4.59
C THR A 155 17.15 5.41 4.40
N PHE A 156 16.90 4.77 3.25
CA PHE A 156 17.38 3.42 2.94
C PHE A 156 18.02 3.31 1.56
#